data_AF-A0A1U7MR11-F1
#
_entry.id   AF-A0A1U7MR11-F1
#
_cell.length_a   1.000
_cell.length_b   1.000
_cell.length_c   1.000
_cell.angle_alpha   90.00
_cell.angle_beta   90.00
_cell.angle_gamma   90.00
#
_symmetry.space_group_name_H-M   'P 1'
#
loop_
_entity.id
_entity.type
_entity.pdbx_description
1 polymer ?
#
loop_
_entity_poly.entity_id
_entity_poly.type
_entity_poly.pdbx_seq_one_letter_code
_entity_poly.pdbx_strand_id
1 'polypeptide(L)'
;MMVVVVATVVVLVVAAVLGLVRLYTATDDASVAAVSDLLYFCAVGIIVMGALAVGSSIVFDVAAIASLVGILATVALSRILTRGRR
;
A
#
# COMPACT_ATOMS: atom_id res chain seq x y z
N MET A 1 10.60 18.73 -10.51
CA MET A 1 9.32 18.15 -10.07
C MET A 1 9.03 16.83 -10.79
N MET A 2 8.83 16.84 -12.12
CA MET A 2 8.40 15.66 -12.89
C MET A 2 9.35 14.45 -12.79
N VAL A 3 10.68 14.66 -12.85
CA VAL A 3 11.66 13.57 -12.73
C VAL A 3 11.56 12.85 -11.38
N VAL A 4 11.35 13.60 -10.30
CA VAL A 4 11.18 13.03 -8.94
C VAL A 4 9.90 12.22 -8.87
N VAL A 5 8.80 12.73 -9.43
CA VAL A 5 7.53 12.01 -9.48
C VAL A 5 7.66 10.67 -10.19
N VAL A 6 8.26 10.66 -11.38
CA VAL A 6 8.47 9.44 -12.16
C VAL A 6 9.39 8.47 -11.44
N ALA A 7 10.51 8.94 -10.87
CA ALA A 7 11.43 8.09 -10.13
C ALA A 7 10.75 7.41 -8.93
N THR A 8 9.96 8.15 -8.15
CA THR A 8 9.20 7.58 -7.03
C THR A 8 8.19 6.55 -7.49
N VAL A 9 7.43 6.83 -8.56
CA VAL A 9 6.47 5.86 -9.10
C VAL A 9 7.17 4.59 -9.57
N VAL A 10 8.32 4.69 -10.24
CA VAL A 10 9.11 3.53 -10.65
C VAL A 10 9.54 2.69 -9.44
N VAL A 11 10.05 3.32 -8.38
CA VAL A 11 10.43 2.60 -7.15
C VAL A 11 9.23 1.91 -6.50
N LEU A 12 8.08 2.58 -6.43
CA LEU A 12 6.85 2.00 -5.88
C LEU A 12 6.33 0.82 -6.71
N VAL A 13 6.40 0.93 -8.04
CA VAL A 13 6.02 -0.17 -8.96
C VAL A 13 6.95 -1.35 -8.78
N VAL A 14 8.27 -1.13 -8.70
CA VAL A 14 9.24 -2.20 -8.45
C VAL A 14 8.98 -2.87 -7.10
N ALA A 15 8.75 -2.08 -6.04
CA ALA A 15 8.41 -2.59 -4.72
C ALA A 15 7.10 -3.40 -4.73
N ALA A 16 6.07 -2.92 -5.43
CA ALA A 16 4.80 -3.61 -5.58
C ALA A 16 4.96 -4.95 -6.34
N VAL A 17 5.74 -4.98 -7.42
CA VAL A 17 6.02 -6.22 -8.17
C VAL A 17 6.76 -7.24 -7.30
N LEU A 18 7.80 -6.81 -6.58
CA LEU A 18 8.51 -7.68 -5.64
C LEU A 18 7.60 -8.18 -4.52
N GLY A 19 6.72 -7.31 -4.00
CA GLY A 19 5.67 -7.66 -3.05
C GLY A 19 4.71 -8.70 -3.62
N LEU A 20 4.24 -8.53 -4.85
CA LEU A 20 3.34 -9.48 -5.52
C LEU A 20 4.00 -10.86 -5.65
N VAL A 21 5.27 -10.91 -6.08
CA VAL A 21 6.03 -12.17 -6.15
C VAL A 21 6.13 -12.81 -4.76
N ARG A 22 6.37 -12.01 -3.72
CA ARG A 22 6.40 -12.50 -2.34
C ARG A 22 5.05 -13.00 -1.84
N LEU A 23 3.96 -12.36 -2.27
CA LEU A 23 2.60 -12.75 -1.91
C LEU A 23 2.26 -14.15 -2.45
N TYR A 24 2.68 -14.46 -3.68
CA TYR A 24 2.48 -15.79 -4.29
C TYR A 24 3.41 -16.86 -3.75
N THR A 25 4.57 -16.49 -3.20
CA THR A 25 5.58 -17.44 -2.68
C THR A 25 5.52 -17.62 -1.17
N ALA A 26 4.80 -16.77 -0.45
CA ALA A 26 4.66 -16.86 1.00
C ALA A 26 3.73 -18.01 1.40
N THR A 27 4.22 -18.86 2.30
CA THR A 27 3.44 -19.94 2.94
C THR A 27 2.86 -19.54 4.29
N ASP A 28 3.40 -18.50 4.94
CA ASP A 28 2.95 -18.03 6.24
C ASP A 28 1.94 -16.89 6.14
N ASP A 29 0.81 -17.03 6.82
CA ASP A 29 -0.26 -16.03 6.85
C ASP A 29 0.21 -14.65 7.36
N ALA A 30 1.14 -14.63 8.31
CA ALA A 30 1.71 -13.39 8.83
C ALA A 30 2.56 -12.65 7.78
N SER A 31 3.30 -13.41 6.95
CA SER A 31 4.07 -12.84 5.83
C SER A 31 3.13 -12.30 4.76
N VAL A 32 2.05 -13.03 4.45
CA VAL A 32 1.00 -12.58 3.52
C VAL A 32 0.37 -11.27 3.99
N ALA A 33 0.07 -11.14 5.29
CA ALA A 33 -0.47 -9.92 5.86
C ALA A 33 0.48 -8.73 5.70
N ALA A 34 1.75 -8.87 6.08
CA ALA A 34 2.73 -7.79 5.96
C ALA A 34 2.98 -7.37 4.49
N VAL A 35 3.02 -8.34 3.57
CA VAL A 35 3.19 -8.08 2.14
C VAL A 35 1.96 -7.39 1.55
N SER A 36 0.75 -7.75 2.00
CA SER A 36 -0.48 -7.09 1.58
C SER A 36 -0.55 -5.62 2.04
N ASP A 37 -0.03 -5.31 3.23
CA ASP A 37 0.08 -3.94 3.73
C ASP A 37 1.06 -3.10 2.88
N LEU A 38 2.22 -3.68 2.53
CA LEU A 38 3.18 -3.06 1.62
C LEU A 38 2.56 -2.75 0.25
N LEU A 39 1.84 -3.70 -0.34
CA LEU A 39 1.16 -3.55 -1.63
C LEU A 39 0.11 -2.44 -1.58
N TYR A 40 -0.67 -2.38 -0.50
CA TYR A 40 -1.69 -1.37 -0.29
C TYR A 40 -1.06 0.04 -0.27
N PHE A 41 -0.02 0.25 0.54
CA PHE A 41 0.63 1.56 0.63
C PHE A 41 1.41 1.92 -0.64
N CYS A 42 1.95 0.95 -1.39
CA CYS A 42 2.51 1.22 -2.72
C CYS A 42 1.44 1.76 -3.67
N ALA A 43 0.24 1.17 -3.69
CA ALA A 43 -0.87 1.64 -4.53
C ALA A 43 -1.32 3.06 -4.14
N VAL A 44 -1.49 3.33 -2.84
CA VAL A 44 -1.83 4.67 -2.34
C VAL A 44 -0.77 5.69 -2.74
N GLY A 45 0.53 5.34 -2.59
CA GLY A 45 1.63 6.20 -3.00
C GLY A 45 1.59 6.55 -4.48
N ILE A 46 1.33 5.57 -5.36
CA ILE A 46 1.22 5.80 -6.82
C ILE A 46 0.07 6.76 -7.14
N ILE A 47 -1.09 6.60 -6.48
CA ILE A 47 -2.24 7.50 -6.64
C ILE A 47 -1.89 8.93 -6.23
N VAL A 48 -1.23 9.11 -5.09
CA VAL A 48 -0.79 10.43 -4.59
C VAL A 48 0.20 11.08 -5.55
N MET A 49 1.19 10.33 -6.05
CA MET A 49 2.16 10.85 -7.01
C MET A 49 1.50 11.25 -8.34
N GLY A 50 0.52 10.47 -8.82
CA GLY A 50 -0.28 10.83 -9.99
C GLY A 50 -1.10 12.11 -9.78
N ALA A 51 -1.65 12.30 -8.59
CA ALA A 51 -2.40 13.50 -8.25
C ALA A 51 -1.55 14.76 -8.18
N LEU A 52 -0.34 14.65 -7.63
CA LEU A 52 0.63 15.75 -7.62
C LEU A 52 0.97 16.19 -9.04
N ALA A 53 0.95 15.28 -10.03
CA ALA A 53 1.16 15.62 -11.43
C ALA A 53 -0.04 16.35 -12.07
N VAL A 54 -1.26 16.07 -11.64
CA VAL A 54 -2.50 16.66 -12.17
C VAL A 54 -2.90 17.95 -11.43
N GLY A 55 -2.37 18.18 -10.22
CA GLY A 55 -2.68 19.38 -9.42
C GLY A 55 -4.06 19.34 -8.75
N SER A 56 -4.64 18.15 -8.55
CA SER A 56 -5.97 18.00 -7.96
C SER A 56 -5.91 17.95 -6.42
N SER A 57 -6.63 18.85 -5.75
CA SER A 57 -6.71 18.90 -4.28
C SER A 57 -7.51 17.74 -3.68
N ILE A 58 -8.48 17.20 -4.43
CA ILE A 58 -9.38 16.12 -3.98
C ILE A 58 -8.61 14.86 -3.58
N VAL A 59 -7.43 14.64 -4.17
CA VAL A 59 -6.69 13.40 -3.93
C VAL A 59 -6.02 13.37 -2.56
N PHE A 60 -5.80 14.51 -1.92
CA PHE A 60 -5.33 14.51 -0.53
C PHE A 60 -6.39 13.95 0.43
N ASP A 61 -7.67 14.26 0.20
CA ASP A 61 -8.77 13.69 0.98
C ASP A 61 -8.89 12.18 0.74
N VAL A 62 -8.77 11.75 -0.53
CA VAL A 62 -8.75 10.33 -0.89
C VAL A 62 -7.55 9.62 -0.26
N ALA A 63 -6.37 10.24 -0.24
CA ALA A 63 -5.17 9.67 0.37
C ALA A 63 -5.31 9.56 1.89
N ALA A 64 -5.89 10.55 2.56
CA ALA A 64 -6.16 10.51 3.99
C ALA A 64 -7.13 9.36 4.32
N ILE A 65 -8.25 9.25 3.59
CA ILE A 65 -9.21 8.15 3.76
C ILE A 65 -8.55 6.80 3.47
N ALA A 66 -7.80 6.67 2.38
CA ALA A 66 -7.09 5.45 2.04
C ALA A 66 -6.10 5.05 3.13
N SER A 67 -5.33 5.99 3.68
CA SER A 67 -4.39 5.69 4.77
C SER A 67 -5.08 5.13 6.02
N LEU A 68 -6.23 5.70 6.40
CA LEU A 68 -7.04 5.20 7.53
C LEU A 68 -7.58 3.80 7.24
N VAL A 69 -8.12 3.58 6.04
CA VAL A 69 -8.66 2.28 5.62
C VAL A 69 -7.56 1.23 5.59
N GLY A 70 -6.37 1.55 5.09
CA GLY A 70 -5.21 0.65 5.08
C GLY A 70 -4.84 0.16 6.47
N ILE A 71 -4.67 1.08 7.43
CA ILE A 71 -4.34 0.73 8.82
C ILE A 71 -5.42 -0.15 9.43
N LEU A 72 -6.70 0.21 9.25
CA LEU A 72 -7.82 -0.56 9.77
C LEU A 72 -7.88 -1.97 9.16
N ALA A 73 -7.61 -2.11 7.86
CA ALA A 73 -7.56 -3.40 7.18
C ALA A 73 -6.46 -4.30 7.74
N THR A 74 -5.26 -3.76 7.98
CA THR A 74 -4.12 -4.51 8.52
C THR A 74 -4.36 -4.94 9.98
N VAL A 75 -4.98 -4.07 10.79
CA VAL A 75 -5.41 -4.44 12.16
C VAL A 75 -6.49 -5.52 12.14
N ALA A 76 -7.49 -5.40 11.26
CA ALA A 76 -8.54 -6.40 11.11
C ALA A 76 -7.96 -7.76 10.70
N LEU A 77 -7.03 -7.78 9.73
CA LEU A 77 -6.35 -9.00 9.30
C LEU A 77 -5.54 -9.62 10.44
N SER A 78 -4.78 -8.81 11.20
CA SER A 78 -4.03 -9.28 12.37
C SER A 78 -4.94 -9.92 13.43
N ARG A 79 -6.15 -9.38 13.62
CA ARG A 79 -7.17 -9.94 14.54
C ARG A 79 -7.74 -11.25 14.04
N ILE A 80 -7.94 -11.40 12.73
CA ILE A 80 -8.39 -12.65 12.10
C ILE A 80 -7.34 -13.73 12.31
N LEU A 81 -6.07 -13.42 12.04
CA LEU A 81 -4.95 -14.37 12.18
C LEU A 81 -4.73 -14.81 13.63
N THR A 82 -4.83 -13.89 14.58
CA THR A 82 -4.72 -14.20 16.02
C THR A 82 -5.99 -14.86 16.60
N ARG A 83 -7.03 -15.09 15.78
CA ARG A 83 -8.35 -15.58 16.21
C ARG A 83 -8.93 -14.78 17.37
N GLY A 84 -8.62 -13.49 17.42
CA GLY A 84 -9.05 -12.59 18.49
C GLY A 84 -8.37 -12.77 19.85
N ARG A 85 -7.41 -13.72 20.00
CA ARG A 85 -6.62 -13.89 21.22
C ARG A 85 -5.64 -12.72 21.35
N ARG A 86 -5.65 -12.09 22.52
CA ARG A 86 -4.83 -10.91 22.84
C ARG A 86 -3.44 -11.35 23.27
#